data_AF-L5M847-F1
#
_entry.id   AF-L5M847-F1
#
_cell.length_a   1.000
_cell.length_b   1.000
_cell.length_c   1.000
_cell.angle_alpha   90.00
_cell.angle_beta   90.00
_cell.angle_gamma   90.00
#
_symmetry.space_group_name_H-M   'P 1'
#
loop_
_entity.id
_entity.type
_entity.pdbx_description
1 polymer ?
#
loop_
_entity_poly.entity_id
_entity_poly.type
_entity_poly.pdbx_seq_one_letter_code
_entity_poly.pdbx_strand_id
1 'polypeptide(L)'
;MAKALCHLNVPVPVVLDAAGGYIMEKVDPVIVGAEGVVENGGVIHKIGTNQLAVCTKAQNKPFYVVAESFKFLWLFPLNQQDSQTSLRQELYAFEGVFKSKLKPLKKW
;
A
#
# COMPACT_ATOMS: atom_id res chain seq x y z
N MET A 1 -8.14 12.70 1.58
CA MET A 1 -9.14 11.83 2.23
C MET A 1 -10.10 12.60 3.12
N ALA A 2 -9.63 13.21 4.22
CA ALA A 2 -10.52 13.84 5.21
C ALA A 2 -11.50 14.88 4.63
N LYS A 3 -11.02 15.78 3.75
CA LYS A 3 -11.88 16.76 3.06
C LYS A 3 -12.98 16.11 2.21
N ALA A 4 -12.68 15.02 1.52
CA ALA A 4 -13.64 14.33 0.65
C ALA A 4 -14.78 13.69 1.47
N LEU A 5 -14.45 13.06 2.60
CA LEU A 5 -15.44 12.51 3.53
C LEU A 5 -16.26 13.61 4.22
N CYS A 6 -15.63 14.74 4.55
CA CYS A 6 -16.32 15.90 5.13
C CYS A 6 -17.38 16.47 4.17
N HIS A 7 -17.12 16.51 2.85
CA HIS A 7 -18.11 16.92 1.85
C HIS A 7 -19.32 15.96 1.77
N LEU A 8 -19.15 14.71 2.21
CA LEU A 8 -20.23 13.71 2.31
C LEU A 8 -20.95 13.75 3.68
N ASN A 9 -20.68 14.78 4.50
CA ASN A 9 -21.21 14.92 5.86
C ASN A 9 -20.88 13.76 6.81
N VAL A 10 -19.76 13.07 6.58
CA VAL A 10 -19.23 12.06 7.51
C VAL A 10 -18.37 12.78 8.55
N PRO A 11 -18.50 12.47 9.86
CA PRO A 11 -17.62 13.03 10.89
C PRO A 11 -16.21 12.45 10.76
N VAL A 12 -15.20 13.31 10.58
CA VAL A 12 -13.82 12.88 10.31
C VAL A 12 -12.83 13.56 11.27
N PRO A 13 -12.45 12.91 12.37
CA PRO A 13 -11.31 13.35 13.16
C PRO A 13 -10.01 13.01 12.42
N VAL A 14 -9.11 13.99 12.31
CA VAL A 14 -7.75 13.77 11.78
C VAL A 14 -6.82 13.51 12.95
N VAL A 15 -6.05 12.44 12.86
CA VAL A 15 -5.11 11.99 13.90
C VAL A 15 -3.70 12.05 13.33
N LEU A 16 -2.71 12.34 14.17
CA LEU A 16 -1.30 12.29 13.80
C LEU A 16 -0.87 10.83 13.57
N ASP A 17 -0.03 10.57 12.58
CA ASP A 17 0.43 9.21 12.24
C ASP A 17 1.05 8.47 13.46
N ALA A 18 1.81 9.20 14.29
CA ALA A 18 2.41 8.63 15.51
C ALA A 18 1.39 8.27 16.60
N ALA A 19 0.18 8.84 16.55
CA ALA A 19 -0.89 8.56 17.50
C ALA A 19 -1.81 7.40 17.03
N GLY A 20 -1.43 6.67 15.98
CA GLY A 20 -2.21 5.52 15.47
C GLY A 20 -2.45 4.43 16.51
N GLY A 21 -1.46 4.13 17.36
CA GLY A 21 -1.63 3.18 18.47
C GLY A 21 -2.51 3.70 19.60
N TYR A 22 -2.49 5.01 19.85
CA TYR A 22 -3.30 5.65 20.90
C TYR A 22 -4.79 5.63 20.56
N ILE A 23 -5.14 5.94 19.31
CA ILE A 23 -6.56 5.97 18.90
C ILE A 23 -7.14 4.57 18.74
N MET A 24 -6.28 3.56 18.56
CA MET A 24 -6.69 2.20 18.24
C MET A 24 -7.70 1.65 19.26
N GLU A 25 -7.60 2.00 20.55
CA GLU A 25 -8.56 1.59 21.59
C GLU A 25 -10.01 1.97 21.26
N LYS A 26 -10.23 3.10 20.60
CA LYS A 26 -11.55 3.65 20.24
C LYS A 26 -12.06 3.23 18.86
N VAL A 27 -11.23 2.56 18.05
CA VAL A 27 -11.57 2.14 16.68
C VAL A 27 -12.13 0.72 16.67
N ASP A 28 -13.08 0.38 15.81
CA ASP A 28 -13.60 -1.00 15.69
C ASP A 28 -12.90 -1.74 14.54
N PRO A 29 -13.18 -1.46 13.25
CA PRO A 29 -12.35 -1.93 12.15
C PRO A 29 -11.39 -0.87 11.63
N VAL A 30 -10.23 -1.32 11.17
CA VAL A 30 -9.29 -0.50 10.40
C VAL A 30 -9.39 -0.89 8.93
N ILE A 31 -9.61 0.09 8.05
CA ILE A 31 -9.68 -0.11 6.61
C ILE A 31 -8.55 0.68 5.95
N VAL A 32 -7.77 0.01 5.11
CA VAL A 32 -6.71 0.64 4.31
C VAL A 32 -6.86 0.29 2.84
N GLY A 33 -6.30 1.14 1.99
CA GLY A 33 -6.11 0.82 0.57
C GLY A 33 -4.86 -0.03 0.35
N ALA A 34 -4.69 -0.49 -0.88
CA ALA A 34 -3.46 -1.12 -1.35
C ALA A 34 -2.95 -0.42 -2.63
N GLU A 35 -1.63 -0.34 -2.75
CA GLU A 35 -0.97 -0.06 -4.04
C GLU A 35 -0.65 -1.36 -4.78
N GLY A 36 -0.30 -2.43 -4.04
CA GLY A 36 -0.07 -3.76 -4.58
C GLY A 36 -0.41 -4.85 -3.56
N VAL A 37 -0.85 -6.01 -4.05
CA VAL A 37 -1.06 -7.23 -3.26
C VAL A 37 -0.09 -8.28 -3.78
N VAL A 38 0.74 -8.81 -2.90
CA VAL A 38 1.77 -9.81 -3.25
C VAL A 38 1.24 -11.23 -3.07
N GLU A 39 1.92 -12.22 -3.65
CA GLU A 39 1.43 -13.59 -3.74
C GLU A 39 1.18 -14.27 -2.38
N ASN A 40 1.93 -13.89 -1.34
CA ASN A 40 1.73 -14.38 0.02
C ASN A 40 0.53 -13.73 0.75
N GLY A 41 -0.25 -12.90 0.06
CA GLY A 41 -1.36 -12.13 0.63
C GLY A 41 -0.91 -10.85 1.37
N GLY A 42 0.38 -10.58 1.40
CA GLY A 42 0.93 -9.32 1.89
C GLY A 42 0.48 -8.14 1.04
N VAL A 43 0.51 -6.94 1.64
CA VAL A 43 0.02 -5.72 1.01
C VAL A 43 1.10 -4.65 1.02
N ILE A 44 1.33 -4.07 -0.14
CA ILE A 44 2.22 -2.93 -0.34
C ILE A 44 1.36 -1.67 -0.36
N HIS A 45 1.66 -0.75 0.55
CA HIS A 45 1.03 0.55 0.63
C HIS A 45 2.02 1.59 1.19
N LYS A 46 1.57 2.84 1.29
CA LYS A 46 2.37 3.96 1.76
C LYS A 46 2.96 3.73 3.15
N ILE A 47 4.04 4.43 3.46
CA ILE A 47 4.72 4.34 4.75
C ILE A 47 3.76 4.54 5.93
N GLY A 48 3.95 3.76 7.00
CA GLY A 48 3.09 3.77 8.20
C GLY A 48 2.06 2.64 8.25
N THR A 49 1.68 2.04 7.12
CA THR A 49 0.67 0.96 7.11
C THR A 49 1.11 -0.28 7.90
N ASN A 50 2.39 -0.66 7.85
CA ASN A 50 2.91 -1.77 8.65
C ASN A 50 2.79 -1.49 10.17
N GLN A 51 3.15 -0.28 10.61
CA GLN A 51 3.03 0.11 12.01
C GLN A 51 1.56 0.05 12.46
N LEU A 52 0.65 0.56 11.64
CA LEU A 52 -0.78 0.51 11.89
C LEU A 52 -1.30 -0.93 11.98
N ALA A 53 -0.87 -1.81 11.07
CA ALA A 53 -1.26 -3.21 11.06
C ALA A 53 -0.78 -3.95 12.33
N VAL A 54 0.45 -3.71 12.77
CA VAL A 54 0.99 -4.29 14.01
C VAL A 54 0.21 -3.80 15.23
N CYS A 55 -0.07 -2.50 15.34
CA CYS A 55 -0.87 -1.95 16.43
C CYS A 55 -2.30 -2.51 16.44
N THR A 56 -2.93 -2.64 15.27
CA THR A 56 -4.28 -3.19 15.12
C THR A 56 -4.32 -4.65 15.56
N LYS A 57 -3.33 -5.44 15.13
CA LYS A 57 -3.19 -6.86 15.48
C LYS A 57 -2.93 -7.05 16.97
N ALA A 58 -2.08 -6.22 17.58
CA ALA A 58 -1.79 -6.27 19.01
C ALA A 58 -3.03 -6.02 19.88
N GLN A 59 -3.99 -5.23 19.39
CA GLN A 59 -5.26 -4.97 20.07
C GLN A 59 -6.41 -5.89 19.61
N ASN A 60 -6.11 -6.95 18.84
CA ASN A 60 -7.08 -7.91 18.31
C ASN A 60 -8.24 -7.26 17.52
N LYS A 61 -7.96 -6.19 16.80
CA LYS A 61 -8.96 -5.51 15.96
C LYS A 61 -8.91 -6.01 14.52
N PRO A 62 -10.04 -6.06 13.81
CA PRO A 62 -10.06 -6.47 12.41
C PRO A 62 -9.36 -5.42 11.52
N PHE A 63 -8.48 -5.91 10.65
CA PHE A 63 -7.77 -5.08 9.67
C PHE A 63 -8.17 -5.52 8.25
N TYR A 64 -8.83 -4.63 7.53
CA TYR A 64 -9.32 -4.86 6.18
C TYR A 64 -8.53 -4.08 5.15
N VAL A 65 -8.28 -4.71 4.01
CA VAL A 65 -7.58 -4.11 2.87
C VAL A 65 -8.53 -4.11 1.68
N VAL A 66 -8.65 -2.95 1.05
CA VAL A 66 -9.41 -2.77 -0.19
C VAL A 66 -8.44 -2.55 -1.34
N ALA A 67 -8.51 -3.42 -2.34
CA ALA A 67 -7.63 -3.41 -3.50
C ALA A 67 -8.41 -3.84 -4.76
N GLU A 68 -8.09 -3.22 -5.90
CA GLU A 68 -8.56 -3.68 -7.21
C GLU A 68 -7.78 -4.92 -7.68
N SER A 69 -8.41 -5.74 -8.52
CA SER A 69 -7.85 -7.03 -9.01
C SER A 69 -6.59 -6.89 -9.86
N PHE A 70 -6.35 -5.74 -10.49
CA PHE A 70 -5.15 -5.53 -11.31
C PHE A 70 -3.91 -5.18 -10.47
N LYS A 71 -4.06 -4.98 -9.16
CA LYS A 71 -2.95 -4.69 -8.24
C LYS A 71 -2.25 -5.94 -7.70
N PHE A 72 -2.61 -7.13 -8.21
CA PHE A 72 -1.99 -8.38 -7.82
C PHE A 72 -0.63 -8.51 -8.54
N LEU A 73 0.43 -8.59 -7.75
CA LEU A 73 1.82 -8.57 -8.22
C LEU A 73 2.44 -9.96 -8.10
N TRP A 74 3.31 -10.29 -9.05
CA TRP A 74 4.05 -11.56 -9.09
C TRP A 74 5.36 -11.41 -8.29
N LEU A 75 5.18 -11.03 -7.03
CA LEU A 75 6.26 -10.74 -6.08
C LEU A 75 6.03 -11.54 -4.81
N PHE A 76 7.12 -12.02 -4.21
CA PHE A 76 7.10 -12.76 -2.96
C PHE A 76 8.14 -12.20 -1.97
N PRO A 77 7.91 -11.00 -1.41
CA PRO A 77 8.83 -10.44 -0.40
C PRO A 77 8.71 -11.22 0.91
N LEU A 78 9.84 -11.59 1.50
CA LEU A 78 9.90 -12.27 2.81
C LEU A 78 10.04 -11.29 3.95
N ASN A 79 10.69 -10.15 3.69
CA ASN A 79 10.88 -9.07 4.66
C ASN A 79 10.60 -7.69 4.02
N GLN A 80 10.63 -6.64 4.84
CA GLN A 80 10.33 -5.27 4.39
C GLN A 80 11.43 -4.64 3.51
N GLN A 81 12.65 -5.18 3.51
CA GLN A 81 13.73 -4.74 2.61
C GLN A 81 13.56 -5.34 1.21
N ASP A 82 13.04 -6.56 1.12
CA ASP A 82 12.79 -7.27 -0.15
C ASP A 82 11.73 -6.54 -0.99
N SER A 83 10.73 -5.92 -0.36
CA SER A 83 9.68 -5.19 -1.07
C SER A 83 10.24 -3.98 -1.84
N GLN A 84 11.17 -3.23 -1.27
CA GLN A 84 11.82 -2.10 -1.94
C GLN A 84 12.76 -2.54 -3.06
N THR A 85 13.46 -3.65 -2.84
CA THR A 85 14.44 -4.19 -3.79
C THR A 85 13.74 -4.78 -5.01
N SER A 86 12.65 -5.52 -4.80
CA SER A 86 11.91 -6.21 -5.86
C SER A 86 11.12 -5.25 -6.75
N LEU A 87 10.48 -4.23 -6.15
CA LEU A 87 9.80 -3.18 -6.93
C LEU A 87 10.78 -2.38 -7.80
N ARG A 88 11.99 -2.12 -7.29
CA ARG A 88 13.06 -1.52 -8.11
C ARG A 88 13.46 -2.46 -9.23
N GLN A 89 13.66 -3.75 -8.96
CA GLN A 89 14.03 -4.74 -9.97
C GLN A 89 12.99 -4.81 -11.10
N GLU A 90 11.70 -4.84 -10.77
CA GLU A 90 10.61 -4.82 -11.75
C GLU A 90 10.54 -3.48 -12.52
N LEU A 91 10.66 -2.34 -11.84
CA LEU A 91 10.69 -1.04 -12.51
C LEU A 91 11.90 -0.91 -13.45
N TYR A 92 13.08 -1.36 -13.05
CA TYR A 92 14.27 -1.40 -13.91
C TYR A 92 14.12 -2.39 -15.06
N ALA A 93 13.49 -3.55 -14.83
CA ALA A 93 13.17 -4.51 -15.89
C ALA A 93 12.18 -3.91 -16.88
N PHE A 94 11.15 -3.21 -16.40
CA PHE A 94 10.15 -2.54 -17.23
C PHE A 94 10.76 -1.39 -18.03
N GLU A 95 11.61 -0.54 -17.41
CA GLU A 95 12.37 0.49 -18.11
C GLU A 95 13.33 -0.10 -19.15
N GLY A 96 13.97 -1.23 -18.86
CA GLY A 96 14.86 -1.93 -19.78
C GLY A 96 14.11 -2.48 -21.00
N VAL A 97 12.93 -3.06 -20.81
CA VAL A 97 12.03 -3.51 -21.88
C VAL A 97 11.50 -2.32 -22.68
N PHE A 98 11.16 -1.21 -22.02
CA PHE A 98 10.66 -0.01 -22.70
C PHE A 98 11.75 0.68 -23.54
N LYS A 99 12.96 0.84 -23.00
CA LYS A 99 14.13 1.40 -23.71
C LYS A 99 14.57 0.54 -24.90
N SER A 100 14.45 -0.78 -24.80
CA SER A 100 14.76 -1.69 -25.91
C SER A 100 13.70 -1.66 -27.01
N LYS A 101 12.41 -1.53 -26.66
CA LYS A 101 11.31 -1.44 -27.65
C LYS A 101 11.14 -0.07 -28.31
N LEU A 102 11.55 1.04 -27.67
CA LEU A 102 11.47 2.39 -28.24
C LEU A 102 12.65 2.79 -29.16
N LYS A 103 13.68 1.95 -29.30
CA LYS A 103 14.88 2.27 -30.09
C LYS A 103 14.83 2.06 -31.62
N PRO A 104 13.74 1.66 -32.30
CA PRO A 104 13.73 1.66 -33.77
C PRO A 104 12.77 2.67 -34.42
N LEU A 105 12.31 3.73 -33.75
CA LEU A 105 11.45 4.77 -34.34
C LEU A 105 12.14 6.13 -34.52
N LYS A 106 13.40 6.12 -34.96
CA LYS A 106 14.10 7.29 -35.54
C LYS A 106 14.85 6.88 -36.80
N LYS A 107 14.11 6.73 -37.88
CA LYS A 107 14.58 6.85 -39.27
C LYS A 107 13.34 7.15 -40.09
N TRP A 108 13.09 8.43 -40.32
CA TRP A 108 12.65 9.11 -41.55
C TRP A 108 12.57 10.60 -41.18
#